data_AF-A0A6V7HPY0-F1
#
_entry.id   AF-A0A6V7HPY0-F1
#
_cell.length_a   1.000
_cell.length_b   1.000
_cell.length_c   1.000
_cell.angle_alpha   90.00
_cell.angle_beta   90.00
_cell.angle_gamma   90.00
#
_symmetry.space_group_name_H-M   'P 1'
#
loop_
_entity.id
_entity.type
_entity.pdbx_description
1 polymer ?
#
loop_
_entity_poly.entity_id
_entity_poly.type
_entity_poly.pdbx_seq_one_letter_code
_entity_poly.pdbx_strand_id
1 'polypeptide(L)'
;NHIYEWVRDHRVHHKFTDTDADPHNAKRGFFFSHMGWLLVRKHPDVINKGKTVDMSDLDADPIVVWQRRLYIILMPLICFLVPTWIPIYLWDEKPMIAWYVTVWRYTLSLNLTWLVNSAAHIWGTKPYD
;
A
#
# COMPACT_ATOMS: atom_id res chain seq x y z
N ASN A 1 -1.63 -0.13 5.36
CA ASN A 1 -3.10 -0.21 5.26
C ASN A 1 -3.52 -1.66 5.46
N HIS A 2 -4.65 -1.90 6.13
CA HIS A 2 -5.25 -3.24 6.16
C HIS A 2 -5.89 -3.58 4.80
N ILE A 3 -6.18 -4.87 4.55
CA ILE A 3 -6.63 -5.35 3.22
C ILE A 3 -7.85 -4.55 2.72
N TYR A 4 -8.84 -4.35 3.59
CA TYR A 4 -10.05 -3.62 3.25
C TYR A 4 -9.79 -2.20 2.68
N GLU A 5 -8.84 -1.47 3.25
CA GLU A 5 -8.55 -0.11 2.80
C GLU A 5 -7.77 -0.12 1.49
N TRP A 6 -6.82 -1.04 1.35
CA TRP A 6 -6.04 -1.19 0.12
C TRP A 6 -6.94 -1.54 -1.05
N VAL A 7 -7.84 -2.52 -0.90
CA VAL A 7 -8.77 -2.92 -1.96
C VAL A 7 -9.74 -1.79 -2.29
N ARG A 8 -10.29 -1.08 -1.29
CA ARG A 8 -11.15 0.09 -1.56
C ARG A 8 -10.43 1.11 -2.43
N ASP A 9 -9.23 1.54 -2.00
CA ASP A 9 -8.46 2.55 -2.74
C ASP A 9 -8.08 2.04 -4.14
N HIS A 10 -7.73 0.76 -4.28
CA HIS A 10 -7.35 0.17 -5.56
C HIS A 10 -8.54 0.01 -6.52
N ARG A 11 -9.73 -0.37 -6.03
CA ARG A 11 -10.97 -0.39 -6.83
C ARG A 11 -11.34 1.01 -7.31
N VAL A 12 -11.18 2.03 -6.46
CA VAL A 12 -11.38 3.43 -6.86
C VAL A 12 -10.36 3.83 -7.93
N HIS A 13 -9.09 3.47 -7.75
CA HIS A 13 -8.04 3.74 -8.73
C HIS A 13 -8.39 3.15 -10.11
N HIS A 14 -8.76 1.86 -10.20
CA HIS A 14 -9.15 1.25 -11.49
C HIS A 14 -10.40 1.87 -12.11
N LYS A 15 -11.41 2.22 -11.28
CA LYS A 15 -12.69 2.73 -11.78
C LYS A 15 -12.59 4.19 -12.25
N PHE A 16 -11.69 4.97 -11.67
CA PHE A 16 -11.57 6.41 -11.91
C PHE A 16 -10.13 6.84 -12.22
N THR A 17 -9.38 5.96 -12.90
CA THR A 17 -7.95 6.14 -13.21
C THR A 17 -7.70 7.51 -13.84
N ASP A 18 -6.61 8.16 -13.44
CA ASP A 18 -6.17 9.45 -13.97
C ASP A 18 -7.20 10.60 -13.83
N THR A 19 -8.04 10.55 -12.79
CA THR A 19 -8.95 11.64 -12.37
C THR A 19 -8.66 12.08 -10.93
N ASP A 20 -9.33 13.13 -10.44
CA ASP A 20 -9.21 13.56 -9.04
C ASP A 20 -9.81 12.57 -8.03
N ALA A 21 -10.55 11.56 -8.50
CA ALA A 21 -11.01 10.45 -7.69
C ALA A 21 -9.96 9.33 -7.56
N ASP A 22 -8.91 9.33 -8.38
CA ASP A 22 -7.79 8.38 -8.27
C ASP A 22 -6.89 8.76 -7.07
N PRO A 23 -6.73 7.88 -6.05
CA PRO A 23 -5.90 8.15 -4.87
C PRO A 23 -4.46 8.55 -5.21
N HIS A 24 -3.91 8.02 -6.30
CA HIS A 24 -2.52 8.24 -6.73
C HIS A 24 -2.44 8.69 -8.19
N ASN A 25 -3.38 9.56 -8.59
CA ASN A 25 -3.49 10.17 -9.92
C ASN A 25 -2.13 10.54 -10.55
N ALA A 26 -1.74 9.81 -11.61
CA ALA A 26 -0.47 9.99 -12.30
C ALA A 26 -0.36 11.34 -13.03
N LYS A 27 -1.48 11.99 -13.38
CA LYS A 27 -1.49 13.34 -13.98
C LYS A 27 -0.95 14.42 -13.05
N ARG A 28 -0.89 14.15 -11.73
CA ARG A 28 -0.26 15.05 -10.74
C ARG A 28 1.26 14.89 -10.65
N GLY A 29 1.85 14.08 -11.53
CA GLY A 29 3.28 13.89 -11.68
C GLY A 29 3.82 12.67 -10.93
N PHE A 30 5.07 12.31 -11.27
CA PHE A 30 5.73 11.12 -10.74
C PHE A 30 5.82 11.13 -9.21
N PHE A 31 6.25 12.23 -8.59
CA PHE A 31 6.40 12.27 -7.14
C PHE A 31 5.07 12.06 -6.41
N PHE A 32 3.99 12.69 -6.89
CA PHE A 32 2.67 12.54 -6.28
C PHE A 32 2.18 11.08 -6.36
N SER A 33 2.20 10.49 -7.55
CA SER A 33 1.75 9.10 -7.77
C SER A 33 2.64 8.06 -7.09
N HIS A 34 3.94 8.33 -6.94
CA HIS A 34 4.88 7.44 -6.29
C HIS A 34 4.67 7.41 -4.76
N MET A 35 4.82 8.55 -4.08
CA MET A 35 4.71 8.60 -2.62
C MET A 35 4.04 9.86 -2.07
N GLY A 36 3.96 10.94 -2.85
CA GLY A 36 3.44 12.22 -2.40
C GLY A 36 1.97 12.15 -1.96
N TRP A 37 1.17 11.26 -2.57
CA TRP A 37 -0.23 11.04 -2.18
C TRP A 37 -0.39 10.55 -0.73
N LEU A 38 0.62 9.86 -0.18
CA LEU A 38 0.63 9.41 1.23
C LEU A 38 0.95 10.55 2.21
N LEU A 39 1.51 11.65 1.73
CA LEU A 39 2.00 12.77 2.54
C LEU A 39 0.98 13.92 2.63
N VAL A 40 -0.16 13.79 1.95
CA VAL A 40 -1.21 14.82 1.90
C VAL A 40 -2.57 14.20 2.19
N ARG A 41 -3.56 15.05 2.47
CA ARG A 41 -4.94 14.60 2.58
C ARG A 41 -5.45 14.18 1.19
N LYS A 42 -6.24 13.10 1.16
CA LYS A 42 -6.94 12.64 -0.05
C LYS A 42 -7.85 13.74 -0.59
N HIS A 43 -7.94 13.85 -1.91
CA HIS A 43 -8.91 14.74 -2.56
C HIS A 43 -10.34 14.33 -2.17
N PRO A 44 -11.30 15.27 -2.00
CA PRO A 44 -12.68 14.94 -1.64
C PRO A 44 -13.33 13.92 -2.58
N ASP A 45 -13.00 13.93 -3.86
CA ASP A 45 -13.55 12.98 -4.83
C ASP A 45 -13.12 11.54 -4.58
N VAL A 46 -11.91 11.29 -4.08
CA VAL A 46 -11.47 9.95 -3.66
C VAL A 46 -12.41 9.41 -2.57
N ILE A 47 -12.81 10.27 -1.63
CA ILE A 47 -13.69 9.90 -0.51
C ILE A 47 -15.11 9.68 -1.01
N ASN A 48 -15.63 10.60 -1.83
CA ASN A 48 -17.00 10.53 -2.34
C ASN A 48 -17.19 9.34 -3.28
N LYS A 49 -16.25 9.11 -4.21
CA LYS A 49 -16.30 7.97 -5.14
C LYS A 49 -15.95 6.65 -4.46
N GLY A 50 -15.12 6.67 -3.42
CA GLY A 50 -14.87 5.50 -2.57
C GLY A 50 -16.12 4.89 -1.94
N LYS A 51 -17.16 5.69 -1.68
CA LYS A 51 -18.46 5.19 -1.18
C LYS A 51 -19.30 4.48 -2.24
N THR A 52 -18.94 4.62 -3.53
CA THR A 52 -19.69 4.05 -4.67
C THR A 52 -19.15 2.70 -5.13
N VAL A 53 -18.09 2.23 -4.49
CA VAL A 53 -17.45 0.94 -4.76
C VAL A 53 -18.08 -0.09 -3.84
N ASP A 54 -18.51 -1.22 -4.40
CA ASP A 54 -18.99 -2.36 -3.62
C ASP A 54 -17.83 -2.92 -2.79
N MET A 55 -18.08 -3.22 -1.52
CA MET A 55 -17.14 -3.78 -0.55
C MET A 55 -17.75 -4.96 0.22
N SER A 56 -18.95 -5.40 -0.18
CA SER A 56 -19.72 -6.44 0.50
C SER A 56 -18.99 -7.78 0.57
N ASP A 57 -18.16 -8.08 -0.44
CA ASP A 57 -17.31 -9.27 -0.49
C ASP A 57 -16.24 -9.24 0.61
N LEU A 58 -15.62 -8.09 0.87
CA LEU A 58 -14.61 -7.94 1.93
C LEU A 58 -15.22 -7.87 3.32
N ASP A 59 -16.44 -7.33 3.43
CA ASP A 59 -17.18 -7.32 4.70
C ASP A 59 -17.68 -8.73 5.07
N ALA A 60 -17.94 -9.59 4.07
CA ALA A 60 -18.32 -10.99 4.26
C ALA A 60 -17.12 -11.91 4.55
N ASP A 61 -15.90 -11.52 4.18
CA ASP A 61 -14.69 -12.33 4.41
C ASP A 61 -14.22 -12.23 5.88
N PRO A 62 -14.30 -13.32 6.67
CA PRO A 62 -13.91 -13.29 8.08
C PRO A 62 -12.41 -13.03 8.30
N ILE A 63 -11.54 -13.42 7.36
CA ILE A 63 -10.10 -13.19 7.44
C ILE A 63 -9.81 -11.70 7.26
N VAL A 64 -10.46 -11.05 6.30
CA VAL A 64 -10.30 -9.60 6.07
C VAL A 64 -10.79 -8.80 7.28
N VAL A 65 -11.96 -9.16 7.83
CA VAL A 65 -12.50 -8.51 9.02
C VAL A 65 -11.59 -8.70 10.24
N TRP A 66 -11.08 -9.92 10.45
CA TRP A 66 -10.12 -10.23 11.51
C TRP A 66 -8.83 -9.41 11.37
N GLN A 67 -8.25 -9.41 10.17
CA GLN A 67 -7.00 -8.71 9.87
C GLN A 67 -7.16 -7.20 10.06
N ARG A 68 -8.30 -6.63 9.66
CA ARG A 68 -8.65 -5.22 9.87
C ARG A 68 -8.73 -4.86 11.36
N ARG A 69 -9.38 -5.70 12.18
CA ARG A 69 -9.53 -5.46 13.63
C ARG A 69 -8.18 -5.46 14.36
N LEU A 70 -7.27 -6.36 13.97
CA LEU A 70 -5.98 -6.53 14.64
C LEU A 70 -4.82 -5.83 13.94
N TYR A 71 -5.06 -5.08 12.86
CA TYR A 71 -4.01 -4.55 11.99
C TYR A 71 -2.95 -3.74 12.74
N ILE A 72 -3.36 -2.90 13.71
CA ILE A 72 -2.46 -2.06 14.49
C ILE A 72 -1.46 -2.88 15.33
N ILE A 73 -1.81 -4.12 15.69
CA ILE A 73 -0.97 -5.05 16.43
C ILE A 73 -0.16 -5.92 15.46
N LEU A 74 -0.83 -6.50 14.45
CA LEU A 74 -0.20 -7.43 13.50
C LEU A 74 0.87 -6.74 12.67
N MET A 75 0.66 -5.48 12.26
CA MET A 75 1.60 -4.74 11.41
C MET A 75 2.98 -4.59 12.05
N PRO A 76 3.16 -3.97 13.24
CA PRO A 76 4.49 -3.82 13.83
C PRO A 76 5.12 -5.17 14.15
N LEU A 77 4.31 -6.13 14.62
CA LEU A 77 4.79 -7.47 14.98
C LEU A 77 5.36 -8.22 13.77
N ILE A 78 4.57 -8.37 12.70
CA ILE A 78 4.93 -9.19 11.54
C ILE A 78 5.84 -8.44 10.58
N CYS A 79 5.70 -7.11 10.48
CA CYS A 79 6.52 -6.32 9.55
C CYS A 79 7.90 -5.99 10.11
N PHE A 80 8.01 -5.75 11.43
CA PHE A 80 9.26 -5.25 12.02
C PHE A 80 9.84 -6.19 13.08
N LEU A 81 9.06 -6.57 14.10
CA LEU A 81 9.61 -7.29 15.24
C LEU A 81 10.04 -8.72 14.90
N VAL A 82 9.15 -9.52 14.30
CA VAL A 82 9.43 -10.91 13.93
C VAL A 82 10.58 -10.99 12.90
N PRO A 83 10.58 -10.22 11.80
CA PRO A 83 11.69 -10.26 10.83
C PRO A 83 13.02 -9.76 11.40
N THR A 84 13.00 -8.87 12.39
CA THR A 84 14.23 -8.44 13.10
C THR A 84 14.71 -9.51 14.07
N TRP A 85 13.79 -10.21 14.76
CA TRP A 85 14.13 -11.19 15.79
C TRP A 85 14.67 -12.51 15.21
N ILE A 86 14.08 -12.99 14.11
CA ILE A 86 14.50 -14.24 13.43
C ILE A 86 16.03 -14.31 13.19
N PRO A 87 16.67 -13.34 12.52
CA PRO A 87 18.11 -13.41 12.24
C PRO A 87 18.97 -13.37 13.51
N ILE A 88 18.55 -12.61 14.52
CA ILE A 88 19.25 -12.52 15.81
C ILE A 88 19.23 -13.90 16.49
N TYR A 89 18.07 -14.57 16.49
CA TYR A 89 17.90 -15.82 17.21
C TYR A 89 18.44 -17.05 16.45
N LEU A 90 18.25 -17.11 15.13
CA LEU A 90 18.57 -18.31 14.35
C LEU A 90 20.02 -18.39 13.87
N TRP A 91 20.69 -17.25 13.66
CA TRP A 91 22.08 -17.22 13.16
C TRP A 91 22.96 -16.13 13.79
N ASP A 92 22.59 -15.69 15.00
CA ASP A 92 23.38 -14.77 15.83
C ASP A 92 23.74 -13.44 15.14
N GLU A 93 22.82 -12.91 14.33
CA GLU A 93 23.01 -11.60 13.69
C GLU A 93 23.00 -10.47 14.73
N LYS A 94 23.81 -9.44 14.50
CA LYS A 94 23.83 -8.24 15.35
C LYS A 94 22.47 -7.55 15.30
N PRO A 95 21.86 -7.20 16.46
CA PRO A 95 20.53 -6.59 16.48
C PRO A 95 20.37 -5.35 15.61
N MET A 96 21.40 -4.49 15.55
CA MET A 96 21.39 -3.30 14.70
C MET A 96 21.37 -3.64 13.20
N ILE A 97 22.11 -4.66 12.77
CA ILE A 97 22.14 -5.09 11.36
C ILE A 97 20.77 -5.68 10.99
N ALA A 98 20.24 -6.59 11.82
CA ALA A 98 18.92 -7.17 11.63
C ALA A 98 17.80 -6.11 11.50
N TRP A 99 17.84 -5.09 12.35
CA TRP A 99 16.90 -3.97 12.31
C TRP A 99 17.00 -3.19 10.99
N TYR A 100 18.21 -2.76 10.61
CA TYR A 100 18.39 -1.98 9.37
C TYR A 100 18.03 -2.77 8.12
N VAL A 101 18.36 -4.06 8.06
CA VAL A 101 17.94 -4.93 6.95
C VAL A 101 16.42 -5.03 6.88
N THR A 102 15.73 -5.14 8.02
CA THR A 102 14.26 -5.18 8.07
C THR A 102 13.64 -3.88 7.57
N VAL A 103 14.17 -2.72 7.99
CA VAL A 103 13.74 -1.40 7.52
C VAL A 103 14.03 -1.21 6.03
N TRP A 104 15.19 -1.65 5.56
CA TRP A 104 15.56 -1.60 4.15
C TRP A 104 14.63 -2.47 3.30
N ARG A 105 14.38 -3.72 3.71
CA ARG A 105 13.42 -4.62 3.05
C ARG A 105 12.04 -3.99 2.93
N TYR A 106 11.54 -3.37 4.01
CA TYR A 106 10.25 -2.69 4.01
C TYR A 106 10.24 -1.50 3.03
N THR A 107 11.24 -0.63 3.12
CA THR A 107 11.38 0.53 2.23
C THR A 107 11.48 0.14 0.77
N LEU A 108 12.27 -0.90 0.45
CA LEU A 108 12.41 -1.41 -0.91
C LEU A 108 11.07 -1.95 -1.43
N SER A 109 10.37 -2.76 -0.62
CA SER A 109 9.06 -3.33 -0.99
C SER A 109 8.02 -2.24 -1.29
N LEU A 110 8.02 -1.17 -0.49
CA LEU A 110 7.17 -0.01 -0.72
C LEU A 110 7.49 0.69 -2.04
N ASN A 111 8.76 1.00 -2.29
CA ASN A 111 9.16 1.68 -3.53
C ASN A 111 8.86 0.83 -4.78
N LEU A 112 9.07 -0.49 -4.72
CA LEU A 112 8.69 -1.39 -5.82
C LEU A 112 7.19 -1.37 -6.08
N THR A 113 6.37 -1.35 -5.02
CA THR A 113 4.91 -1.23 -5.15
C THR A 113 4.52 0.12 -5.75
N TRP A 114 5.14 1.20 -5.27
CA TRP A 114 4.85 2.56 -5.72
C TRP A 114 5.30 2.84 -7.15
N LEU A 115 6.29 2.11 -7.68
CA LEU A 115 6.65 2.16 -9.10
C LEU A 115 5.49 1.71 -10.01
N VAL A 116 4.62 0.81 -9.54
CA VAL A 116 3.42 0.41 -10.30
C VAL A 116 2.47 1.61 -10.45
N ASN A 117 2.31 2.42 -9.40
CA ASN A 117 1.44 3.60 -9.46
C ASN A 117 2.05 4.75 -10.28
N SER A 118 3.38 4.87 -10.30
CA SER A 118 4.06 6.00 -10.94
C SER A 118 4.68 5.63 -12.28
N ALA A 119 5.75 4.83 -12.25
CA ALA A 119 6.51 4.51 -13.45
C ALA A 119 5.66 3.80 -14.50
N ALA A 120 4.84 2.82 -14.11
CA ALA A 120 4.02 2.07 -15.06
C ALA A 120 2.87 2.90 -15.69
N HIS A 121 2.45 3.99 -15.05
CA HIS A 121 1.46 4.92 -15.62
C HIS A 121 2.09 5.97 -16.55
N ILE A 122 3.38 6.27 -16.38
CA ILE A 122 4.06 7.39 -17.07
C ILE A 122 4.95 6.88 -18.22
N TRP A 123 5.65 5.77 -18.03
CA TRP A 123 6.63 5.25 -18.98
C TRP A 123 6.29 3.83 -19.40
N GLY A 124 6.27 3.59 -20.71
CA GLY A 124 5.99 2.28 -21.30
C GLY A 124 5.22 2.40 -22.61
N THR A 125 4.97 1.26 -23.25
CA THR A 125 4.07 1.16 -24.40
C THR A 125 2.66 0.80 -23.91
N LYS A 126 1.64 1.19 -24.66
CA LYS A 126 0.23 0.82 -24.40
C LYS A 126 -0.30 0.01 -25.58
N PRO A 127 0.04 -1.28 -25.67
CA PRO A 127 -0.40 -2.13 -26.79
C PRO A 127 -1.91 -2.47 -26.71
N TYR A 128 -2.52 -2.33 -25.53
CA TYR A 128 -3.94 -2.59 -25.26
C TYR A 128 -4.51 -1.46 -24.37
N ASP A 129 -5.84 -1.38 -24.32
CA ASP A 129 -6.63 -0.52 -23.43
C ASP A 129 -7.76 -1.35 -22.78
#